data_AF-A0A9X1U6J9-F1
#
_entry.id   AF-A0A9X1U6J9-F1
#
_cell.length_a   1.000
_cell.length_b   1.000
_cell.length_c   1.000
_cell.angle_alpha   90.00
_cell.angle_beta   90.00
_cell.angle_gamma   90.00
#
_symmetry.space_group_name_H-M   'P 1'
#
loop_
_entity.id
_entity.type
_entity.pdbx_description
1 polymer ?
#
loop_
_entity_poly.entity_id
_entity_poly.type
_entity_poly.pdbx_seq_one_letter_code
_entity_poly.pdbx_strand_id
1 'polypeptide(L)'
;MDLSLVDLAGLYRDALMLSTRAGVALTHPDFEGLAGEIATSVPAPRIVECVDAISRCREQLGQNVRPAVAMDAMVGRIRLASGVR
;
A
#
# COMPACT_ATOMS: atom_id res chain seq x y z
N MET A 1 -7.13 -14.02 -0.27
CA MET A 1 -6.92 -12.83 -1.12
C MET A 1 -7.26 -11.55 -0.38
N ASP A 2 -8.35 -11.47 0.39
CA ASP A 2 -8.60 -10.26 1.19
C ASP A 2 -7.53 -10.04 2.28
N LEU A 3 -7.15 -11.10 3.01
CA LEU A 3 -6.10 -11.01 4.04
C LEU A 3 -4.77 -10.50 3.48
N SER A 4 -4.33 -11.01 2.32
CA SER A 4 -3.09 -10.54 1.66
C SER A 4 -3.15 -9.07 1.23
N LEU A 5 -4.33 -8.53 0.92
CA LEU A 5 -4.49 -7.10 0.63
C LEU A 5 -4.50 -6.26 1.91
N VAL A 6 -5.02 -6.79 3.01
CA VAL A 6 -4.94 -6.16 4.35
C VAL A 6 -3.47 -6.11 4.80
N ASP A 7 -2.72 -7.19 4.64
CA ASP A 7 -1.30 -7.24 4.98
C ASP A 7 -0.51 -6.22 4.16
N LEU A 8 -0.77 -6.17 2.84
CA LEU A 8 -0.15 -5.18 1.95
C LEU A 8 -0.50 -3.74 2.35
N ALA A 9 -1.76 -3.47 2.72
CA ALA A 9 -2.16 -2.15 3.22
C ALA A 9 -1.42 -1.79 4.53
N GLY A 10 -1.24 -2.77 5.42
CA GLY A 10 -0.49 -2.59 6.65
C GLY A 10 1.00 -2.31 6.41
N LEU A 11 1.62 -2.93 5.40
CA LEU A 11 2.99 -2.61 4.99
C LEU A 11 3.13 -1.15 4.53
N TYR A 12 2.23 -0.66 3.69
CA TYR A 12 2.24 0.75 3.27
C TYR A 12 1.88 1.71 4.42
N ARG A 13 1.03 1.29 5.37
CA ARG A 13 0.80 2.04 6.62
C ARG A 13 2.10 2.18 7.40
N ASP A 14 2.84 1.10 7.58
CA ASP A 14 4.10 1.10 8.32
C ASP A 14 5.13 2.02 7.65
N ALA A 15 5.22 1.99 6.31
CA ALA A 15 6.02 2.94 5.54
C ALA A 15 5.60 4.40 5.79
N LEU A 16 4.29 4.69 5.86
CA LEU A 16 3.78 6.03 6.19
C LEU A 16 4.18 6.47 7.61
N MET A 17 4.11 5.56 8.59
CA MET A 17 4.52 5.85 9.97
C MET A 17 6.01 6.15 10.07
N LEU A 18 6.84 5.39 9.34
CA LEU A 18 8.28 5.63 9.25
C LEU A 18 8.59 6.97 8.55
N SER A 19 7.94 7.25 7.42
CA SER A 19 8.14 8.49 6.65
C SER A 19 7.83 9.75 7.46
N THR A 20 6.81 9.68 8.32
CA THR A 20 6.38 10.79 9.20
C THR A 20 7.08 10.81 10.56
N ARG A 21 7.91 9.82 10.87
CA ARG A 21 8.55 9.63 12.19
C ARG A 21 7.52 9.61 13.34
N ALA A 22 6.38 8.96 13.12
CA ALA A 22 5.26 8.95 14.07
C ALA A 22 5.57 8.26 15.41
N GLY A 23 6.63 7.45 15.49
CA GLY A 23 7.05 6.79 16.74
C GLY A 23 6.08 5.71 17.25
N VAL A 24 5.24 5.17 16.37
CA VAL A 24 4.29 4.09 16.70
C VAL A 24 4.85 2.72 16.30
N ALA A 25 4.41 1.67 16.99
CA ALA A 25 4.78 0.30 16.64
C ALA A 25 4.29 -0.06 15.23
N LEU A 26 5.16 -0.74 14.47
CA LEU A 26 4.85 -1.25 13.14
C LEU A 26 3.93 -2.47 13.23
N THR A 27 3.04 -2.61 12.26
CA THR A 27 2.15 -3.77 12.10
C THR A 27 2.94 -5.02 11.70
N HIS A 28 3.91 -4.85 10.82
CA HIS A 28 4.75 -5.89 10.23
C HIS A 28 6.23 -5.60 10.53
N PRO A 29 6.67 -5.78 11.78
CA PRO A 29 8.05 -5.49 12.18
C PRO A 29 9.09 -6.35 11.44
N ASP A 30 8.70 -7.55 11.00
CA ASP A 30 9.49 -8.43 10.13
C ASP A 30 9.74 -7.87 8.72
N PHE A 31 8.92 -6.91 8.28
CA PHE A 31 9.05 -6.19 7.01
C PHE A 31 9.53 -4.74 7.17
N GLU A 32 10.06 -4.35 8.34
CA GLU A 32 10.50 -2.98 8.60
C GLU A 32 11.49 -2.45 7.55
N GLY A 33 12.41 -3.29 7.07
CA GLY A 33 13.36 -2.91 6.01
C GLY A 33 12.66 -2.45 4.72
N LEU A 34 11.67 -3.22 4.25
CA LEU A 34 10.89 -2.89 3.06
C LEU A 34 10.00 -1.66 3.28
N ALA A 35 9.38 -1.54 4.46
CA ALA A 35 8.64 -0.34 4.82
C ALA A 35 9.53 0.91 4.82
N GLY A 36 10.77 0.79 5.29
CA GLY A 36 11.78 1.84 5.26
C GLY A 36 12.21 2.23 3.84
N GLU A 37 12.40 1.27 2.95
CA GLU A 37 12.68 1.53 1.53
C GLU A 37 11.54 2.34 0.86
N ILE A 38 10.29 1.97 1.13
CA ILE A 38 9.13 2.72 0.63
C ILE A 38 9.11 4.13 1.25
N ALA A 39 9.32 4.24 2.56
CA ALA A 39 9.29 5.51 3.29
C ALA A 39 10.34 6.53 2.80
N THR A 40 11.47 6.04 2.29
CA THR A 40 12.56 6.87 1.74
C THR A 40 12.37 7.18 0.26
N SER A 41 11.71 6.30 -0.50
CA SER A 41 11.57 6.42 -1.96
C SER A 41 10.29 7.12 -2.39
N VAL A 42 9.23 7.07 -1.58
CA VAL A 42 7.89 7.58 -1.91
C VAL A 42 7.50 8.67 -0.92
N PRO A 43 7.11 9.88 -1.37
CA PRO A 43 6.64 10.93 -0.45
C PRO A 43 5.41 10.50 0.36
N ALA A 44 5.32 10.89 1.63
CA ALA A 44 4.21 10.49 2.51
C ALA A 44 2.80 10.66 1.91
N PRO A 45 2.44 11.78 1.24
CA PRO A 45 1.13 11.90 0.60
C PRO A 45 0.86 10.84 -0.49
N ARG A 46 1.90 10.42 -1.21
CA ARG A 46 1.82 9.36 -2.23
C ARG A 46 1.72 7.96 -1.62
N ILE A 47 2.30 7.74 -0.44
CA ILE A 47 2.11 6.49 0.31
C ILE A 47 0.63 6.33 0.68
N VAL A 48 -0.06 7.42 1.05
CA VAL A 48 -1.52 7.40 1.29
C VAL A 48 -2.27 6.99 0.02
N GLU A 49 -1.92 7.53 -1.14
CA GLU A 49 -2.53 7.12 -2.42
C GLU A 49 -2.33 5.61 -2.72
N CYS A 50 -1.20 5.03 -2.33
CA CYS A 50 -0.99 3.58 -2.43
C CYS A 50 -1.93 2.79 -1.51
N VAL A 51 -2.12 3.22 -0.26
CA VAL A 51 -3.08 2.61 0.68
C VAL A 51 -4.51 2.69 0.14
N ASP A 52 -4.88 3.84 -0.45
CA ASP A 52 -6.18 4.02 -1.09
C ASP A 52 -6.35 3.10 -2.30
N ALA A 53 -5.31 2.91 -3.11
CA ALA A 53 -5.34 1.98 -4.24
C ALA A 53 -5.62 0.53 -3.79
N ILE A 54 -5.01 0.09 -2.69
CA ILE A 54 -5.20 -1.25 -2.11
C ILE A 54 -6.62 -1.37 -1.53
N SER A 55 -7.09 -0.36 -0.81
CA SER A 55 -8.43 -0.33 -0.23
C SER A 55 -9.51 -0.41 -1.31
N ARG A 56 -9.34 0.33 -2.41
CA ARG A 56 -10.21 0.25 -3.60
C ARG A 56 -10.21 -1.12 -4.25
N CYS A 57 -9.05 -1.79 -4.33
CA CYS A 57 -8.98 -3.16 -4.85
C CYS A 57 -9.86 -4.10 -4.02
N ARG A 58 -9.77 -4.02 -2.68
CA ARG A 58 -10.60 -4.82 -1.77
C ARG A 58 -12.09 -4.58 -1.96
N GLU A 59 -12.49 -3.31 -2.06
CA GLU A 59 -13.89 -2.94 -2.35
C GLU A 59 -14.35 -3.51 -3.70
N GLN A 60 -13.55 -3.36 -4.75
CA GLN A 60 -13.88 -3.87 -6.09
C GLN A 60 -14.07 -5.39 -6.12
N LEU A 61 -13.26 -6.14 -5.37
CA LEU A 61 -13.43 -7.58 -5.21
C LEU A 61 -14.75 -7.94 -4.52
N GLY A 62 -15.20 -7.13 -3.56
CA GLY A 62 -16.52 -7.26 -2.93
C GLY A 62 -17.69 -6.93 -3.85
N GLN A 63 -17.43 -6.23 -4.96
CA GLN A 63 -18.43 -5.83 -5.97
C GLN A 63 -18.41 -6.72 -7.22
N ASN A 64 -17.90 -7.95 -7.12
CA ASN A 64 -17.84 -8.93 -8.23
C ASN A 64 -17.00 -8.48 -9.44
N VAL A 65 -16.06 -7.54 -9.27
CA VAL A 65 -15.07 -7.23 -10.32
C VAL A 65 -14.15 -8.44 -10.50
N ARG A 66 -13.82 -8.78 -11.75
CA ARG A 66 -12.86 -9.85 -12.05
C ARG A 66 -11.52 -9.58 -11.32
N PRO A 67 -10.98 -10.53 -10.54
CA PRO A 67 -9.78 -10.29 -9.73
C PRO A 67 -8.60 -9.73 -10.51
N ALA A 68 -8.31 -10.27 -11.70
CA ALA A 68 -7.23 -9.76 -12.56
C ALA A 68 -7.38 -8.26 -12.86
N VAL A 69 -8.59 -7.81 -13.19
CA VAL A 69 -8.86 -6.39 -13.50
C VAL A 69 -8.70 -5.49 -12.29
N ALA A 70 -9.17 -5.93 -11.11
CA ALA A 70 -9.01 -5.18 -9.86
C ALA A 70 -7.52 -5.05 -9.48
N MET A 71 -6.76 -6.15 -9.61
CA MET A 71 -5.33 -6.17 -9.34
C MET A 71 -4.54 -5.31 -10.32
N ASP A 72 -4.81 -5.39 -11.63
CA ASP A 72 -4.16 -4.55 -12.65
C ASP A 72 -4.40 -3.06 -12.38
N ALA A 73 -5.65 -2.69 -12.03
CA ALA A 73 -6.00 -1.33 -11.69
C ALA A 73 -5.31 -0.85 -10.41
N MET A 74 -5.18 -1.70 -9.39
CA MET A 74 -4.44 -1.41 -8.16
C MET A 74 -2.96 -1.13 -8.46
N VAL A 75 -2.30 -2.03 -9.18
CA VAL A 75 -0.88 -1.91 -9.54
C VAL A 75 -0.65 -0.65 -10.37
N GLY A 76 -1.52 -0.35 -11.34
CA GLY A 76 -1.44 0.88 -12.13
C GLY A 76 -1.48 2.15 -11.28
N ARG A 77 -2.37 2.21 -10.28
CA ARG A 77 -2.45 3.35 -9.35
C ARG A 77 -1.22 3.45 -8.45
N ILE A 78 -0.71 2.32 -7.94
CA ILE A 78 0.52 2.30 -7.13
C ILE A 78 1.71 2.81 -7.95
N ARG A 79 1.88 2.37 -9.21
CA ARG A 79 2.95 2.86 -10.08
C ARG A 79 2.90 4.38 -10.29
N LEU A 80 1.70 4.92 -10.52
CA LEU A 80 1.49 6.37 -10.66
C LEU A 80 1.83 7.13 -9.37
N ALA A 81 1.41 6.62 -8.22
CA ALA A 81 1.71 7.22 -6.92
C ALA A 81 3.21 7.17 -6.60
N SER A 82 3.87 6.05 -6.86
CA SER A 82 5.31 5.84 -6.65
C SER A 82 6.21 6.51 -7.71
N GLY A 83 5.64 7.12 -8.76
CA GLY A 83 6.41 7.77 -9.82
C GLY A 83 7.20 6.81 -10.71
N VAL A 84 6.89 5.52 -10.67
CA VAL A 84 7.54 4.48 -11.48
C VAL A 84 6.85 4.44 -12.85
N ARG A 85 7.55 4.91 -13.89
CA ARG A 85 7.10 4.80 -15.29
C ARG A 85 7.28 3.37 -15.80
#